data_AF-A0A9P5UFD1-F1
#
_entry.id   AF-A0A9P5UFD1-F1
#
_cell.length_a   1.000
_cell.length_b   1.000
_cell.length_c   1.000
_cell.angle_alpha   90.00
_cell.angle_beta   90.00
_cell.angle_gamma   90.00
#
_symmetry.space_group_name_H-M   'P 1'
#
loop_
_entity.id
_entity.type
_entity.pdbx_description
1 polymer ?
#
loop_
_entity_poly.entity_id
_entity_poly.type
_entity_poly.pdbx_seq_one_letter_code
_entity_poly.pdbx_strand_id
1 'polypeptide(L)'
;MKNNSRAQRPPKTRNSEEYNQKARECMARKHAEQSEAQSKEAKAIQKDYSRISYICHCDIILDQAQLARQNRNRKHVEQHGTQNEYSARNVQPHYLLGLRDSTSPQNQHLYEKKLRIWELERRERKAKAEEEKIQARMEKVWANLDKEQLQDWAQKLNAMEAHKCQA
;
A
#
# COMPACT_ATOMS: atom_id res chain seq x y z
N MET A 1 -29.82 88.53 -29.99
CA MET A 1 -28.34 88.53 -30.04
C MET A 1 -27.83 87.50 -29.04
N LYS A 2 -26.92 86.61 -29.48
CA LYS A 2 -26.57 85.36 -28.80
C LYS A 2 -25.43 85.60 -27.80
N ASN A 3 -25.68 85.40 -26.50
CA ASN A 3 -24.63 85.41 -25.48
C ASN A 3 -24.12 83.99 -25.25
N ASN A 4 -22.94 83.71 -25.83
CA ASN A 4 -22.15 82.49 -25.63
C ASN A 4 -21.51 82.53 -24.23
N SER A 5 -22.05 81.79 -23.27
CA SER A 5 -21.33 81.44 -22.04
C SER A 5 -20.28 80.37 -22.36
N ARG A 6 -19.09 80.88 -22.64
CA ARG A 6 -17.79 80.23 -22.75
C ARG A 6 -17.66 79.02 -21.82
N ALA A 7 -17.74 77.80 -22.36
CA ALA A 7 -17.30 76.60 -21.67
C ALA A 7 -15.80 76.74 -21.39
N GLN A 8 -15.43 77.01 -20.13
CA GLN A 8 -14.04 76.97 -19.70
C GLN A 8 -13.53 75.54 -19.89
N ARG A 9 -12.61 75.35 -20.85
CA ARG A 9 -11.86 74.11 -20.98
C ARG A 9 -10.95 73.99 -19.75
N PRO A 10 -10.94 72.86 -19.02
CA PRO A 10 -10.02 72.68 -17.91
C PRO A 10 -8.57 72.77 -18.39
N PRO A 11 -7.63 73.25 -17.55
CA PRO A 11 -6.24 73.42 -17.93
C PRO A 11 -5.66 72.08 -18.38
N LYS A 12 -4.93 72.05 -19.50
CA LYS A 12 -4.17 70.88 -19.95
C LYS A 12 -3.23 70.46 -18.82
N THR A 13 -3.57 69.38 -18.14
CA THR A 13 -2.76 68.80 -17.07
C THR A 13 -1.53 68.18 -17.72
N ARG A 14 -0.41 68.88 -17.59
CA ARG A 14 0.94 68.56 -18.10
C ARG A 14 1.52 67.21 -17.58
N ASN A 15 0.70 66.40 -16.90
CA ASN A 15 1.08 65.17 -16.18
C ASN A 15 0.08 64.00 -16.42
N SER A 16 -0.97 64.22 -17.23
CA SER A 16 -1.94 63.15 -17.53
C SER A 16 -1.39 62.11 -18.51
N GLU A 17 -0.56 62.53 -19.47
CA GLU A 17 0.15 61.64 -20.39
C GLU A 17 1.18 60.76 -19.66
N GLU A 18 1.97 61.33 -18.75
CA GLU A 18 2.91 60.59 -17.91
C GLU A 18 2.20 59.57 -17.00
N TYR A 19 1.06 59.95 -16.41
CA TYR A 19 0.24 59.04 -15.61
C TYR A 19 -0.30 57.88 -16.44
N ASN A 20 -0.85 58.16 -17.62
CA ASN A 20 -1.37 57.15 -18.54
C ASN A 20 -0.26 56.23 -19.06
N GLN A 21 0.94 56.77 -19.29
CA GLN A 21 2.11 55.99 -19.68
C GLN A 21 2.54 55.04 -18.56
N LYS A 22 2.66 55.53 -17.32
CA LYS A 22 2.96 54.69 -16.14
C LYS A 22 1.90 53.62 -15.90
N ALA A 23 0.61 53.94 -16.12
CA ALA A 23 -0.47 52.96 -16.02
C ALA A 23 -0.35 51.85 -17.08
N ARG A 24 -0.02 52.19 -18.33
CA ARG A 24 0.23 51.21 -19.40
C ARG A 24 1.46 50.36 -19.12
N GLU A 25 2.55 50.95 -18.65
CA GLU A 25 3.76 50.22 -18.27
C GLU A 25 3.50 49.25 -17.10
N CYS A 26 2.71 49.67 -16.11
CA CYS A 26 2.29 48.80 -15.00
C CYS A 26 1.44 47.61 -15.48
N MET A 27 0.47 47.85 -16.36
CA MET A 27 -0.34 46.78 -16.95
C MET A 27 0.51 45.83 -17.80
N ALA A 28 1.42 46.36 -18.63
CA ALA A 28 2.33 45.56 -19.45
C ALA A 28 3.24 44.67 -18.59
N ARG A 29 3.77 45.19 -17.47
CA ARG A 29 4.56 44.40 -16.51
C ARG A 29 3.74 43.27 -15.89
N LYS A 30 2.51 43.55 -15.42
CA LYS A 30 1.63 42.52 -14.86
C LYS A 30 1.31 41.42 -15.87
N HIS A 31 1.07 41.78 -17.14
CA HIS A 31 0.84 40.79 -18.20
C HIS A 31 2.09 39.96 -18.50
N ALA A 32 3.28 40.56 -18.50
CA ALA A 32 4.53 39.84 -18.67
C ALA A 32 4.79 38.85 -17.52
N GLU A 33 4.57 39.28 -16.26
CA GLU A 33 4.69 38.42 -15.08
C GLU A 33 3.72 37.23 -15.11
N GLN A 34 2.47 37.45 -15.55
CA GLN A 34 1.48 36.38 -15.74
C GLN A 34 1.89 35.40 -16.83
N SER A 35 2.42 35.90 -17.95
CA SER A 35 2.92 35.07 -19.04
C SER A 35 4.12 34.21 -18.62
N GLU A 36 5.05 34.77 -17.83
CA GLU A 36 6.17 34.02 -17.27
C GLU A 36 5.71 32.96 -16.27
N ALA A 37 4.73 33.28 -15.42
CA ALA A 37 4.17 32.33 -14.46
C ALA A 37 3.53 31.13 -15.18
N GLN A 38 2.70 31.39 -16.19
CA GLN A 38 2.08 30.35 -17.02
C GLN A 38 3.13 29.50 -17.77
N SER A 39 4.20 30.12 -18.28
CA SER A 39 5.29 29.40 -18.93
C SER A 39 6.03 28.46 -17.97
N LYS A 40 6.26 28.90 -16.72
CA LYS A 40 6.90 28.08 -15.68
C LYS A 40 5.99 26.91 -15.27
N GLU A 41 4.69 27.15 -15.11
CA GLU A 41 3.69 26.14 -14.77
C GLU A 41 3.57 25.07 -15.88
N ALA A 42 3.50 25.48 -17.15
CA ALA A 42 3.48 24.55 -18.27
C ALA A 42 4.73 23.66 -18.34
N LYS A 43 5.91 24.22 -18.05
CA LYS A 43 7.17 23.45 -17.98
C LYS A 43 7.20 22.48 -16.80
N ALA A 44 6.59 22.83 -15.67
CA ALA A 44 6.47 21.93 -14.52
C ALA A 44 5.55 20.74 -14.84
N ILE A 45 4.37 21.00 -15.41
CA ILE A 45 3.41 19.97 -15.83
C ILE A 45 4.03 19.00 -16.85
N GLN A 46 4.78 19.52 -17.82
CA GLN A 46 5.47 18.68 -18.81
C GLN A 46 6.52 17.75 -18.17
N LYS A 47 7.27 18.25 -17.18
CA LYS A 47 8.25 17.43 -16.43
C LYS A 47 7.54 16.34 -15.63
N ASP A 48 6.45 16.65 -14.95
CA ASP A 48 5.70 15.67 -14.17
C ASP A 48 5.08 14.60 -15.06
N TYR A 49 4.53 14.98 -16.23
CA TYR A 49 4.03 14.02 -17.21
C TYR A 49 5.14 13.08 -17.73
N SER A 50 6.33 13.63 -18.02
CA SER A 50 7.49 12.82 -18.44
C SER A 50 7.96 11.85 -17.36
N ARG A 51 7.91 12.26 -16.09
CA ARG A 51 8.28 11.42 -14.94
C ARG A 51 7.26 10.30 -14.72
N ILE A 52 5.96 10.60 -14.78
CA ILE A 52 4.90 9.60 -14.65
C ILE A 52 5.01 8.58 -15.79
N SER A 53 5.20 9.04 -17.02
CA SER A 53 5.40 8.16 -18.19
C SER A 53 6.62 7.24 -18.02
N TYR A 54 7.74 7.77 -17.52
CA TYR A 54 8.93 6.97 -17.23
C TYR A 54 8.66 5.91 -16.15
N ILE A 55 7.98 6.26 -15.05
CA ILE A 55 7.64 5.31 -13.98
C ILE A 55 6.72 4.20 -14.51
N CYS A 56 5.66 4.55 -15.24
CA CYS A 56 4.78 3.56 -15.85
C CYS A 56 5.53 2.62 -16.81
N HIS A 57 6.52 3.14 -17.55
CA HIS A 57 7.33 2.30 -18.43
C HIS A 57 8.23 1.33 -17.66
N CYS A 58 8.82 1.76 -16.53
CA CYS A 58 9.56 0.89 -15.64
C CYS A 58 8.68 -0.23 -15.06
N ASP A 59 7.46 0.07 -14.64
CA ASP A 59 6.51 -0.92 -14.12
C ASP A 59 6.17 -1.98 -15.17
N ILE A 60 5.93 -1.56 -16.42
CA ILE A 60 5.70 -2.49 -17.54
C ILE A 60 6.88 -3.42 -17.75
N ILE A 61 8.13 -2.92 -17.68
CA ILE A 61 9.34 -3.74 -17.82
C ILE A 61 9.45 -4.74 -16.66
N LEU A 62 9.14 -4.31 -15.43
CA LEU A 62 9.16 -5.18 -14.25
C LEU A 62 8.11 -6.29 -14.36
N ASP A 63 6.90 -5.97 -14.80
CA ASP A 63 5.82 -6.93 -15.03
C ASP A 63 6.20 -7.95 -16.11
N GLN A 64 6.78 -7.49 -17.23
CA GLN A 64 7.27 -8.38 -18.28
C GLN A 64 8.40 -9.30 -17.79
N ALA A 65 9.32 -8.79 -16.98
CA ALA A 65 10.38 -9.59 -16.36
C ALA A 65 9.82 -10.64 -15.39
N GLN A 66 8.78 -10.29 -14.63
CA GLN A 66 8.10 -11.19 -13.71
C GLN A 66 7.34 -12.30 -14.45
N LEU A 67 6.60 -11.95 -15.51
CA LEU A 67 5.95 -12.92 -16.39
C LEU A 67 6.95 -13.87 -17.06
N ALA A 68 8.09 -13.34 -17.52
CA ALA A 68 9.17 -14.15 -18.09
C ALA A 68 9.76 -15.13 -17.06
N ARG A 69 9.94 -14.70 -15.81
CA ARG A 69 10.37 -15.58 -14.71
C ARG A 69 9.33 -16.65 -14.38
N GLN A 70 8.05 -16.30 -14.30
CA GLN A 70 6.97 -17.25 -14.04
C GLN A 70 6.90 -18.30 -15.16
N ASN A 71 7.03 -17.90 -16.42
CA ASN A 71 7.03 -18.83 -17.55
C ASN A 71 8.26 -19.76 -17.55
N ARG A 72 9.44 -19.25 -17.17
CA ARG A 72 10.64 -20.10 -16.99
C ARG A 72 10.47 -21.09 -15.84
N ASN A 73 9.96 -20.63 -14.70
CA ASN A 73 9.70 -21.49 -13.55
C ASN A 73 8.63 -22.54 -13.86
N ARG A 74 7.57 -22.16 -14.58
CA ARG A 74 6.53 -23.07 -15.04
C ARG A 74 7.09 -24.14 -15.97
N LYS A 75 7.87 -23.76 -16.99
CA LYS A 75 8.56 -24.73 -17.87
C LYS A 75 9.53 -25.64 -17.09
N HIS A 76 10.25 -25.08 -16.12
CA HIS A 76 11.13 -25.86 -15.25
C HIS A 76 10.34 -26.88 -14.42
N VAL A 77 9.20 -26.49 -13.85
CA VAL A 77 8.30 -27.40 -13.11
C VAL A 77 7.70 -28.46 -14.03
N GLU A 78 7.29 -28.10 -15.25
CA GLU A 78 6.81 -29.05 -16.26
C GLU A 78 7.90 -30.07 -16.65
N GLN A 79 9.17 -29.66 -16.72
CA GLN A 79 10.30 -30.53 -17.10
C GLN A 79 10.88 -31.37 -15.95
N HIS A 80 10.82 -30.86 -14.72
CA HIS A 80 11.54 -31.43 -13.57
C HIS A 80 10.62 -31.79 -12.38
N GLY A 81 9.30 -31.71 -12.56
CA GLY A 81 8.30 -31.96 -11.53
C GLY A 81 8.16 -30.82 -10.52
N THR A 82 7.06 -30.86 -9.76
CA THR A 82 6.95 -29.99 -8.57
C THR A 82 7.81 -30.55 -7.45
N GLN A 83 8.35 -29.69 -6.59
CA GLN A 83 9.25 -30.07 -5.49
C GLN A 83 8.66 -31.12 -4.51
N ASN A 84 7.35 -31.38 -4.59
CA ASN A 84 6.62 -32.41 -3.84
C ASN A 84 6.61 -33.81 -4.50
N GLU A 85 7.07 -33.93 -5.74
CA GLU A 85 7.12 -35.20 -6.50
C GLU A 85 8.53 -35.81 -6.55
N TYR A 86 9.52 -35.19 -5.92
CA TYR A 86 10.77 -35.90 -5.64
C TYR A 86 10.46 -36.94 -4.56
N SER A 87 10.30 -38.20 -4.97
CA SER A 87 10.46 -39.33 -4.06
C SER A 87 11.81 -39.17 -3.38
N ALA A 88 11.82 -38.73 -2.12
CA ALA A 88 13.00 -38.44 -1.31
C ALA A 88 13.90 -39.66 -1.04
N ARG A 89 13.69 -40.77 -1.75
CA ARG A 89 14.47 -42.00 -1.63
C ARG A 89 15.87 -41.87 -2.23
N ASN A 90 16.04 -41.08 -3.30
CA ASN A 90 17.31 -41.06 -4.08
C ASN A 90 17.85 -39.65 -4.42
N VAL A 91 17.37 -38.58 -3.77
CA VAL A 91 17.94 -37.24 -3.97
C VAL A 91 19.14 -37.09 -3.06
N GLN A 92 20.33 -36.85 -3.62
CA GLN A 92 21.51 -36.63 -2.80
C GLN A 92 21.31 -35.39 -1.91
N PRO A 93 21.68 -35.45 -0.61
CA PRO A 93 21.36 -34.40 0.36
C PRO A 93 21.80 -32.98 -0.03
N HIS A 94 22.84 -32.85 -0.85
CA HIS A 94 23.36 -31.56 -1.31
C HIS A 94 22.41 -30.83 -2.28
N TYR A 95 21.61 -31.56 -3.07
CA TYR A 95 20.62 -30.96 -3.97
C TYR A 95 19.40 -30.40 -3.23
N LEU A 96 19.02 -30.97 -2.08
CA LEU A 96 17.97 -30.41 -1.20
C LEU A 96 18.36 -29.01 -0.67
N LEU A 97 19.66 -28.78 -0.54
CA LEU A 97 20.22 -27.50 -0.13
C LEU A 97 20.51 -26.57 -1.33
N GLY A 98 20.34 -27.03 -2.58
CA GLY A 98 20.63 -26.27 -3.80
C GLY A 98 22.13 -26.05 -4.03
N LEU A 99 22.98 -26.94 -3.49
CA LEU A 99 24.43 -26.80 -3.49
C LEU A 99 25.04 -27.62 -4.64
N ARG A 100 25.96 -27.02 -5.40
CA ARG A 100 26.74 -27.73 -6.43
C ARG A 100 27.97 -28.47 -5.88
N ASP A 101 28.63 -27.92 -4.84
CA ASP A 101 29.87 -28.49 -4.25
C ASP A 101 29.80 -28.55 -2.72
N SER A 102 29.97 -29.70 -2.08
CA SER A 102 29.84 -29.83 -0.61
C SER A 102 30.97 -29.19 0.21
N THR A 103 32.08 -28.81 -0.41
CA THR A 103 33.32 -28.36 0.25
C THR A 103 33.52 -26.85 0.26
N SER A 104 32.64 -26.08 -0.39
CA SER A 104 32.77 -24.62 -0.45
C SER A 104 32.33 -23.95 0.87
N PRO A 105 33.12 -23.01 1.44
CA PRO A 105 32.73 -22.23 2.63
C PRO A 105 31.40 -21.47 2.45
N GLN A 106 31.06 -21.09 1.22
CA GLN A 106 29.80 -20.41 0.90
C GLN A 106 28.58 -21.32 1.14
N ASN A 107 28.78 -22.65 1.01
CA ASN A 107 27.72 -23.63 1.13
C ASN A 107 27.44 -23.99 2.59
N GLN A 108 28.46 -23.94 3.44
CA GLN A 108 28.28 -23.95 4.89
C GLN A 108 27.45 -22.74 5.36
N HIS A 109 27.75 -21.54 4.85
CA HIS A 109 26.97 -20.35 5.18
C HIS A 109 25.50 -20.44 4.72
N LEU A 110 25.25 -20.99 3.53
CA LEU A 110 23.88 -21.23 3.04
C LEU A 110 23.13 -22.25 3.89
N TYR A 111 23.80 -23.32 4.33
CA TYR A 111 23.23 -24.32 5.22
C TYR A 111 22.84 -23.70 6.57
N GLU A 112 23.75 -22.98 7.21
CA GLU A 112 23.50 -22.29 8.49
C GLU A 112 22.34 -21.29 8.39
N LYS A 113 22.27 -20.55 7.28
CA LYS A 113 21.16 -19.62 7.02
C LYS A 113 19.82 -20.33 6.89
N LYS A 114 19.75 -21.43 6.13
CA LYS A 114 18.53 -22.23 5.99
C LYS A 114 18.11 -22.88 7.30
N LEU A 115 19.07 -23.38 8.07
CA LEU A 115 18.82 -23.97 9.39
C LEU A 115 18.21 -22.95 10.34
N ARG A 116 18.74 -21.73 10.38
CA ARG A 116 18.20 -20.64 11.21
C ARG A 116 16.75 -20.29 10.87
N ILE A 117 16.42 -20.22 9.58
CA ILE A 117 15.04 -19.95 9.13
C ILE A 117 14.11 -21.09 9.56
N TRP A 118 14.53 -22.34 9.36
CA TRP A 118 13.74 -23.50 9.74
C TRP A 118 13.51 -23.59 11.26
N GLU A 119 14.51 -23.28 12.08
CA GLU A 119 14.37 -23.25 13.54
C GLU A 119 13.37 -22.18 14.01
N LEU A 120 13.38 -21.00 13.38
CA LEU A 120 12.42 -19.93 13.68
C LEU A 120 11.01 -20.38 13.31
N GLU A 121 10.80 -20.88 12.10
CA GLU A 121 9.50 -21.39 11.66
C GLU A 121 8.99 -22.53 12.56
N ARG A 122 9.89 -23.42 13.00
CA ARG A 122 9.54 -24.51 13.92
C ARG A 122 9.11 -24.00 15.29
N ARG A 123 9.76 -22.95 15.82
CA ARG A 123 9.35 -22.32 17.09
C ARG A 123 8.01 -21.63 16.96
N GLU A 124 7.79 -20.89 15.87
CA GLU A 124 6.50 -20.24 15.60
C GLU A 124 5.35 -21.24 15.46
N ARG A 125 5.56 -22.35 14.75
CA ARG A 125 4.55 -23.42 14.65
C ARG A 125 4.22 -24.05 16.01
N LYS A 126 5.24 -24.27 16.85
CA LYS A 126 5.02 -24.77 18.22
C LYS A 126 4.27 -23.76 19.08
N ALA A 127 4.58 -22.47 18.97
CA ALA A 127 3.88 -21.40 19.69
C ALA A 127 2.40 -21.34 19.29
N LYS A 128 2.10 -21.35 17.98
CA LYS A 128 0.73 -21.42 17.47
C LYS A 128 -0.04 -22.63 17.99
N ALA A 129 0.58 -23.81 17.99
CA ALA A 129 -0.06 -25.03 18.49
C ALA A 129 -0.34 -24.98 20.01
N GLU A 130 0.45 -24.25 20.79
CA GLU A 130 0.17 -24.03 22.22
C GLU A 130 -0.92 -22.97 22.43
N GLU A 131 -0.93 -21.88 21.64
CA GLU A 131 -2.01 -20.88 21.66
C GLU A 131 -3.36 -21.50 21.29
N GLU A 132 -3.43 -22.36 20.28
CA GLU A 132 -4.64 -23.09 19.90
C GLU A 132 -5.17 -23.98 21.06
N LYS A 133 -4.27 -24.63 21.81
CA LYS A 133 -4.68 -25.42 23.00
C LYS A 133 -5.24 -24.55 24.11
N ILE A 134 -4.67 -23.36 24.31
CA ILE A 134 -5.15 -22.40 25.32
C ILE A 134 -6.51 -21.87 24.90
N GLN A 135 -6.69 -21.50 23.63
CA GLN A 135 -7.96 -21.05 23.08
C GLN A 135 -9.03 -22.12 23.23
N ALA A 136 -8.75 -23.37 22.86
CA ALA A 136 -9.69 -24.48 23.01
C ALA A 136 -10.09 -24.72 24.48
N ARG A 137 -9.17 -24.52 25.44
CA ARG A 137 -9.49 -24.57 26.87
C ARG A 137 -10.40 -23.42 27.29
N MET A 138 -10.13 -22.20 26.83
CA MET A 138 -10.98 -21.04 27.11
C MET A 138 -12.39 -21.22 26.56
N GLU A 139 -12.52 -21.68 25.32
CA GLU A 139 -13.82 -21.98 24.68
C GLU A 139 -14.58 -23.06 25.45
N LYS A 140 -13.89 -24.10 25.94
CA LYS A 140 -14.52 -25.13 26.77
C LYS A 140 -15.01 -24.60 28.12
N VAL A 141 -14.23 -23.74 28.77
CA VAL A 141 -14.63 -23.10 30.04
C VAL A 141 -15.84 -22.19 29.80
N TRP A 142 -15.83 -21.42 28.72
CA TRP A 142 -16.94 -20.56 28.34
C TRP A 142 -18.22 -21.35 28.07
N ALA A 143 -18.13 -22.43 27.29
CA ALA A 143 -19.27 -23.30 27.00
C ALA A 143 -19.87 -23.96 28.27
N ASN A 144 -19.06 -24.19 29.31
CA ASN A 144 -19.55 -24.71 30.58
C ASN A 144 -20.27 -23.63 31.40
N LEU A 145 -19.74 -22.40 31.44
CA LEU A 145 -20.38 -21.27 32.10
C LEU A 145 -21.74 -20.95 31.46
N ASP A 146 -21.83 -20.96 30.13
CA ASP A 146 -23.09 -20.75 29.43
C ASP A 146 -24.13 -21.83 29.77
N LYS A 147 -23.70 -23.09 29.93
CA LYS A 147 -24.58 -24.19 30.38
C LYS A 147 -25.07 -24.00 31.81
N GLU A 148 -24.19 -23.58 32.72
CA GLU A 148 -24.57 -23.30 34.11
C GLU A 148 -25.55 -22.13 34.19
N GLN A 149 -25.34 -21.06 33.43
CA GLN A 149 -26.28 -19.93 33.35
C GLN A 149 -27.64 -20.32 32.79
N LEU A 150 -27.68 -21.19 31.77
CA LEU A 150 -28.91 -21.73 31.22
C LEU A 150 -29.65 -22.62 32.23
N GLN A 151 -28.92 -23.41 33.02
CA GLN A 151 -29.51 -24.22 34.10
C GLN A 151 -30.08 -23.37 35.22
N ASP A 152 -29.38 -22.33 35.65
CA ASP A 152 -29.87 -21.36 36.64
C ASP A 152 -31.13 -20.64 36.15
N TRP A 153 -31.18 -20.29 34.87
CA TRP A 153 -32.37 -19.70 34.24
C TRP A 153 -33.56 -20.66 34.23
N ALA A 154 -33.33 -21.93 33.86
CA ALA A 154 -34.38 -22.95 33.87
C ALA A 154 -34.93 -23.20 35.28
N GLN A 155 -34.07 -23.21 36.30
CA GLN A 155 -34.49 -23.33 37.70
C GLN A 155 -35.34 -22.14 38.16
N LYS A 156 -34.95 -20.91 37.81
CA LYS A 156 -35.73 -19.71 38.12
C LYS A 156 -37.08 -19.67 37.43
N LEU A 157 -37.17 -20.15 36.18
CA LEU A 157 -38.43 -20.29 35.46
C LEU A 157 -39.36 -21.29 36.14
N ASN A 158 -38.86 -22.48 36.48
CA ASN A 158 -39.63 -23.51 37.18
C ASN A 158 -40.13 -23.02 38.56
N ALA A 159 -39.30 -22.26 39.29
CA ALA A 159 -39.71 -21.66 40.57
C ALA A 159 -40.81 -20.59 40.40
N MET A 160 -40.76 -19.80 39.33
CA MET A 160 -41.80 -18.81 39.01
C MET A 160 -43.11 -19.47 38.55
N GLU A 161 -43.05 -20.56 37.80
CA GLU A 161 -44.23 -21.33 37.38
C GLU A 161 -44.90 -22.03 38.57
N ALA A 162 -44.12 -22.63 39.46
CA ALA A 162 -44.63 -23.23 40.69
C ALA A 162 -45.37 -22.22 41.58
N HIS A 163 -44.89 -20.97 41.63
CA HIS A 163 -45.57 -19.89 42.36
C HIS A 163 -46.87 -19.42 41.70
N LYS A 164 -47.02 -19.55 40.38
CA LYS A 164 -48.27 -19.22 39.67
C LYS A 164 -49.36 -20.27 39.82
N CYS A 165 -49.00 -21.53 40.09
CA CYS A 165 -49.98 -22.60 40.32
C CYS A 165 -50.53 -22.66 41.77
N GLN A 166 -50.02 -21.83 42.67
CA GLN A 166 -50.46 -21.74 44.07
C GLN A 166 -51.29 -20.49 44.38
N ALA A 167 -51.51 -19.62 43.39
CA ALA A 167 -52.38 -18.42 43.47
C ALA A 167 -53.67 -18.65 42.67
#